data_AF-A0A840F1Y2-F1
#
_entry.id   AF-A0A840F1Y2-F1
#
_cell.length_a   1.000
_cell.length_b   1.000
_cell.length_c   1.000
_cell.angle_alpha   90.00
_cell.angle_beta   90.00
_cell.angle_gamma   90.00
#
_symmetry.space_group_name_H-M   'P 1'
#
loop_
_entity.id
_entity.type
_entity.pdbx_description
1 polymer ?
#
loop_
_entity_poly.entity_id
_entity_poly.type
_entity_poly.pdbx_seq_one_letter_code
_entity_poly.pdbx_strand_id
1 'polypeptide(L)'
;MSNQIQIIGHWTATLPGGLRAQLAVAAQDGRYALIYTDADEWDAVAFAYDEESARRTADLIGHLVTMPEHLRIGGDSIASTPDGDHPGVEWVVPTEVVDDPDPAVRLTGPGTRRLWAVPSTDGEVLGLLNPDGDPRDIAEFVSVEAADAFIAFLDAMLGDRAYGERQARGER
;
A
#
# COMPACT_ATOMS: atom_id res chain seq x y z
N MET A 1 25.01 -20.51 -2.37
CA MET A 1 23.61 -20.07 -2.24
C MET A 1 23.47 -18.82 -3.09
N SER A 2 22.47 -18.77 -3.96
CA SER A 2 22.31 -17.74 -4.97
C SER A 2 21.92 -16.40 -4.33
N ASN A 3 22.79 -15.40 -4.46
CA ASN A 3 22.64 -14.01 -4.01
C ASN A 3 21.56 -13.22 -4.79
N GLN A 4 20.58 -13.91 -5.35
CA GLN A 4 19.66 -13.37 -6.32
C GLN A 4 18.47 -12.73 -5.60
N ILE A 5 18.21 -11.46 -5.89
CA ILE A 5 17.02 -10.76 -5.44
C ILE A 5 15.80 -11.39 -6.13
N GLN A 6 14.83 -11.81 -5.32
CA GLN A 6 13.53 -12.29 -5.80
C GLN A 6 12.52 -11.15 -5.68
N ILE A 7 11.84 -10.83 -6.78
CA ILE A 7 10.74 -9.87 -6.79
C ILE A 7 9.42 -10.62 -6.56
N ILE A 8 8.71 -10.27 -5.50
CA ILE A 8 7.42 -10.84 -5.09
C ILE A 8 6.27 -10.09 -5.78
N GLY A 9 6.37 -8.77 -5.85
CA GLY A 9 5.42 -7.89 -6.54
C GLY A 9 6.12 -6.62 -7.01
N HIS A 10 5.61 -6.00 -8.07
CA HIS A 10 6.18 -4.80 -8.67
C HIS A 10 5.10 -3.95 -9.35
N TRP A 11 5.17 -2.63 -9.13
CA TRP A 11 4.24 -1.65 -9.66
C TRP A 11 4.97 -0.41 -10.12
N THR A 12 4.33 0.35 -11.01
CA THR A 12 4.85 1.63 -11.50
C THR A 12 3.75 2.68 -11.45
N ALA A 13 4.12 3.91 -11.11
CA ALA A 13 3.22 5.05 -11.09
C ALA A 13 3.88 6.28 -11.73
N THR A 14 3.05 7.25 -12.16
CA THR A 14 3.52 8.58 -12.56
C THR A 14 3.11 9.57 -11.49
N LEU A 15 4.09 10.04 -10.73
CA LEU A 15 3.90 11.01 -9.66
C LEU A 15 3.53 12.40 -10.23
N PRO A 16 2.96 13.30 -9.40
CA PRO A 16 2.77 14.70 -9.77
C PRO A 16 4.07 15.31 -10.32
N GLY A 17 3.95 16.04 -11.44
CA GLY A 17 5.12 16.57 -12.16
C GLY A 17 5.69 15.64 -13.24
N GLY A 18 5.09 14.46 -13.45
CA GLY A 18 5.47 13.56 -14.55
C GLY A 18 6.63 12.63 -14.24
N LEU A 19 7.05 12.58 -12.97
CA LEU A 19 8.13 11.71 -12.51
C LEU A 19 7.66 10.25 -12.48
N ARG A 20 8.44 9.34 -13.08
CA ARG A 20 8.12 7.92 -13.08
C ARG A 20 8.74 7.28 -11.85
N ALA A 21 7.89 6.64 -11.04
CA ALA A 21 8.32 5.89 -9.88
C ALA A 21 8.00 4.39 -10.03
N GLN A 22 8.74 3.58 -9.28
CA GLN A 22 8.58 2.13 -9.20
C GLN A 22 8.60 1.71 -7.73
N LEU A 23 7.79 0.71 -7.41
CA LEU A 23 7.74 0.07 -6.10
C LEU A 23 7.81 -1.43 -6.31
N ALA A 24 8.60 -2.14 -5.51
CA ALA A 24 8.62 -3.59 -5.49
C ALA A 24 8.66 -4.13 -4.07
N VAL A 25 8.06 -5.30 -3.87
CA VAL A 25 8.33 -6.14 -2.71
C VAL A 25 9.40 -7.15 -3.12
N ALA A 26 10.53 -7.13 -2.43
CA ALA A 26 11.70 -7.93 -2.76
C ALA A 26 12.14 -8.80 -1.59
N ALA A 27 12.73 -9.96 -1.91
CA ALA A 27 13.34 -10.87 -0.97
C ALA A 27 14.81 -11.14 -1.34
N GLN A 28 15.68 -11.11 -0.34
CA GLN A 28 17.10 -11.44 -0.49
C GLN A 28 17.64 -12.04 0.81
N ASP A 29 18.23 -13.23 0.74
CA ASP A 29 18.89 -13.90 1.87
C ASP A 29 18.02 -14.00 3.15
N GLY A 30 16.73 -14.27 2.98
CA GLY A 30 15.76 -14.38 4.09
C GLY A 30 15.34 -13.04 4.69
N ARG A 31 15.66 -11.92 4.03
CA ARG A 31 15.17 -10.58 4.35
C ARG A 31 14.17 -10.13 3.31
N TYR A 32 13.19 -9.36 3.74
CA TYR A 32 12.08 -8.92 2.90
C TYR A 32 11.90 -7.41 3.04
N ALA A 33 11.83 -6.70 1.92
CA ALA A 33 11.74 -5.25 1.91
C ALA A 33 10.77 -4.77 0.84
N LEU A 34 10.12 -3.65 1.12
CA LEU A 34 9.53 -2.78 0.12
C LEU A 34 10.64 -1.85 -0.36
N ILE A 35 10.93 -1.89 -1.65
CA ILE A 35 11.92 -1.03 -2.29
C ILE A 35 11.23 -0.09 -3.26
N TYR A 36 11.70 1.15 -3.31
CA TYR A 36 11.13 2.23 -4.09
C TYR A 36 12.24 2.92 -4.89
N THR A 37 11.90 3.43 -6.06
CA THR A 37 12.76 4.34 -6.81
C THR A 37 11.91 5.31 -7.64
N ASP A 38 12.27 6.57 -7.66
CA ASP A 38 11.82 7.56 -8.63
C ASP A 38 12.98 8.14 -9.47
N ALA A 39 14.14 7.50 -9.36
CA ALA A 39 15.38 7.84 -10.01
C ALA A 39 16.08 6.56 -10.53
N ASP A 40 17.41 6.58 -10.62
CA ASP A 40 18.22 5.43 -11.07
C ASP A 40 18.66 4.51 -9.92
N GLU A 41 18.34 4.86 -8.66
CA GLU A 41 18.75 4.13 -7.45
C GLU A 41 17.53 3.61 -6.66
N TRP A 42 17.64 2.38 -6.16
CA TRP A 42 16.59 1.73 -5.37
C TRP A 42 16.88 1.86 -3.88
N ASP A 43 15.91 2.37 -3.14
CA ASP A 43 15.97 2.52 -1.69
C ASP A 43 14.93 1.65 -1.01
N ALA A 44 15.27 1.10 0.17
CA ALA A 44 14.29 0.43 1.01
C ALA A 44 13.40 1.47 1.69
N VAL A 45 12.08 1.34 1.53
CA VAL A 45 11.10 2.22 2.21
C VAL A 45 10.50 1.56 3.45
N ALA A 46 10.40 0.23 3.45
CA ALA A 46 9.94 -0.52 4.61
C ALA A 46 10.56 -1.92 4.63
N PHE A 47 10.67 -2.49 5.83
CA PHE A 47 11.06 -3.89 6.03
C PHE A 47 9.87 -4.71 6.46
N ALA A 48 9.59 -5.78 5.72
CA ALA A 48 8.57 -6.75 6.12
C ALA A 48 9.16 -7.69 7.17
N TYR A 49 8.36 -8.05 8.17
CA TYR A 49 8.84 -8.85 9.31
C TYR A 49 9.26 -10.27 8.90
N ASP A 50 8.59 -10.85 7.92
CA ASP A 50 8.84 -12.18 7.39
C ASP A 50 8.31 -12.35 5.95
N GLU A 51 8.47 -13.56 5.41
CA GLU A 51 8.02 -13.90 4.05
C GLU A 51 6.50 -13.77 3.88
N GLU A 52 5.74 -14.17 4.89
CA GLU A 52 4.29 -14.15 4.86
C GLU A 52 3.80 -12.70 4.77
N SER A 53 4.36 -11.83 5.60
CA SER A 53 4.10 -10.40 5.63
C SER A 53 4.46 -9.73 4.29
N ALA A 54 5.57 -10.14 3.67
CA ALA A 54 5.99 -9.63 2.36
C ALA A 54 5.02 -10.04 1.24
N ARG A 55 4.66 -11.32 1.17
CA ARG A 55 3.67 -11.84 0.20
C ARG A 55 2.33 -11.16 0.37
N ARG A 56 1.91 -11.00 1.62
CA ARG A 56 0.65 -10.36 1.96
C ARG A 56 0.62 -8.89 1.60
N THR A 57 1.71 -8.17 1.83
CA THR A 57 1.88 -6.79 1.36
C THR A 57 1.70 -6.73 -0.15
N ALA A 58 2.38 -7.61 -0.89
CA ALA A 58 2.28 -7.65 -2.35
C ALA A 58 0.87 -7.97 -2.83
N ASP A 59 0.20 -8.93 -2.21
CA ASP A 59 -1.18 -9.29 -2.54
C ASP A 59 -2.13 -8.13 -2.29
N LEU A 60 -2.00 -7.41 -1.16
CA LEU A 60 -2.85 -6.25 -0.84
C LEU A 60 -2.68 -5.14 -1.87
N ILE A 61 -1.44 -4.74 -2.17
CA ILE A 61 -1.17 -3.71 -3.17
C ILE A 61 -1.73 -4.16 -4.53
N GLY A 62 -1.54 -5.43 -4.90
CA GLY A 62 -2.12 -6.01 -6.10
C GLY A 62 -3.64 -5.88 -6.15
N HIS A 63 -4.34 -6.12 -5.03
CA HIS A 63 -5.81 -5.98 -4.98
C HIS A 63 -6.25 -4.52 -5.06
N LEU A 64 -5.57 -3.61 -4.34
CA LEU A 64 -5.88 -2.17 -4.39
C LEU A 64 -5.83 -1.64 -5.83
N VAL A 65 -4.83 -2.07 -6.62
CA VAL A 65 -4.69 -1.66 -8.03
C VAL A 65 -5.85 -2.15 -8.91
N THR A 66 -6.47 -3.29 -8.59
CA THR A 66 -7.55 -3.84 -9.44
C THR A 66 -8.88 -3.11 -9.29
N MET A 67 -9.05 -2.26 -8.29
CA MET A 67 -10.31 -1.56 -8.01
C MET A 67 -10.04 -0.15 -7.43
N PRO A 68 -9.48 0.77 -8.24
CA PRO A 68 -8.99 2.08 -7.79
C PRO A 68 -10.08 3.04 -7.29
N GLU A 69 -11.36 2.77 -7.55
CA GLU A 69 -12.50 3.60 -7.14
C GLU A 69 -12.85 3.57 -5.63
N HIS A 70 -12.05 2.89 -4.81
CA HIS A 70 -12.39 2.60 -3.41
C HIS A 70 -11.66 3.50 -2.39
N LEU A 71 -12.39 3.80 -1.31
CA LEU A 71 -12.25 5.00 -0.47
C LEU A 71 -10.91 5.08 0.29
N ARG A 72 -10.32 6.27 0.23
CA ARG A 72 -9.15 6.75 0.97
C ARG A 72 -9.59 7.62 2.16
N ILE A 73 -9.06 7.37 3.36
CA ILE A 73 -9.17 8.27 4.51
C ILE A 73 -7.76 8.60 5.00
N GLY A 74 -7.40 9.89 4.99
CA GLY A 74 -6.13 10.43 5.49
C GLY A 74 -6.07 11.94 5.29
N GLY A 75 -5.84 12.70 6.37
CA GLY A 75 -5.70 14.17 6.40
C GLY A 75 -4.32 14.60 6.92
N ASP A 76 -4.04 15.92 6.98
CA ASP A 76 -2.73 16.59 7.16
C ASP A 76 -1.79 16.11 8.30
N SER A 77 -2.15 15.10 9.08
CA SER A 77 -1.23 14.45 10.01
C SER A 77 -1.57 12.98 10.19
N ILE A 78 -0.71 12.11 9.66
CA ILE A 78 -0.67 10.66 9.91
C ILE A 78 -0.68 10.36 11.43
N ALA A 79 -0.26 11.32 12.25
CA ALA A 79 -0.04 11.21 13.70
C ALA A 79 -1.19 11.70 14.61
N SER A 80 -2.31 12.25 14.10
CA SER A 80 -3.24 13.00 14.98
C SER A 80 -4.27 12.17 15.76
N THR A 81 -4.45 10.88 15.49
CA THR A 81 -5.44 10.06 16.22
C THR A 81 -5.02 8.59 16.38
N PRO A 82 -4.01 8.28 17.21
CA PRO A 82 -3.67 6.89 17.55
C PRO A 82 -4.80 6.12 18.25
N ASP A 83 -5.76 6.83 18.88
CA ASP A 83 -6.90 6.24 19.61
C ASP A 83 -8.23 6.20 18.81
N GLY A 84 -8.19 6.51 17.50
CA GLY A 84 -9.39 6.44 16.64
C GLY A 84 -9.67 5.03 16.11
N ASP A 85 -10.88 4.78 15.64
CA ASP A 85 -11.23 3.51 14.96
C ASP A 85 -10.38 3.27 13.69
N HIS A 86 -9.77 4.33 13.16
CA HIS A 86 -8.95 4.35 11.94
C HIS A 86 -7.74 5.33 12.10
N PRO A 87 -6.65 4.96 12.78
CA PRO A 87 -5.45 5.81 12.86
C PRO A 87 -4.76 5.90 11.47
N GLY A 88 -4.21 7.06 11.10
CA GLY A 88 -3.31 7.21 9.94
C GLY A 88 -3.98 7.33 8.57
N VAL A 89 -3.29 6.80 7.53
CA VAL A 89 -3.80 6.73 6.14
C VAL A 89 -4.33 5.33 5.88
N GLU A 90 -5.59 5.23 5.43
CA GLU A 90 -6.27 3.99 5.11
C GLU A 90 -6.61 3.89 3.61
N TRP A 91 -6.28 2.74 3.02
CA TRP A 91 -6.77 2.31 1.70
C TRP A 91 -7.63 1.06 1.85
N VAL A 92 -8.78 1.05 1.17
CA VAL A 92 -9.76 -0.04 1.23
C VAL A 92 -10.08 -0.53 -0.16
N VAL A 93 -10.17 -1.86 -0.33
CA VAL A 93 -10.71 -2.50 -1.55
C VAL A 93 -11.69 -3.62 -1.18
N PRO A 94 -12.90 -3.66 -1.76
CA PRO A 94 -13.79 -4.80 -1.56
C PRO A 94 -13.21 -6.08 -2.15
N THR A 95 -13.27 -7.17 -1.39
CA THR A 95 -13.11 -8.55 -1.90
C THR A 95 -14.39 -9.10 -2.52
N GLU A 96 -15.52 -8.50 -2.19
CA GLU A 96 -16.84 -8.76 -2.77
C GLU A 96 -17.51 -7.41 -3.01
N VAL A 97 -18.08 -7.20 -4.20
CA VAL A 97 -18.79 -5.97 -4.52
C VAL A 97 -20.07 -5.93 -3.70
N VAL A 98 -20.00 -5.26 -2.55
CA VAL A 98 -21.17 -4.93 -1.73
C VAL A 98 -21.85 -3.73 -2.37
N ASP A 99 -22.95 -3.97 -3.08
CA ASP A 99 -23.78 -2.93 -3.70
C ASP A 99 -24.70 -2.29 -2.65
N ASP A 100 -24.08 -1.67 -1.62
CA ASP A 100 -24.77 -0.91 -0.58
C ASP A 100 -24.63 0.60 -0.83
N PRO A 101 -25.73 1.35 -0.88
CA PRO A 101 -25.69 2.79 -1.12
C PRO A 101 -24.96 3.58 -0.02
N ASP A 102 -24.82 3.01 1.19
CA ASP A 102 -24.10 3.63 2.30
C ASP A 102 -22.59 3.32 2.21
N PRO A 103 -21.72 4.35 1.99
CA PRO A 103 -20.27 4.15 1.99
C PRO A 103 -19.72 3.63 3.33
N ALA A 104 -20.34 3.96 4.47
CA ALA A 104 -19.88 3.49 5.77
C ALA A 104 -20.08 1.97 5.92
N VAL A 105 -21.20 1.44 5.40
CA VAL A 105 -21.49 0.00 5.38
C VAL A 105 -20.54 -0.72 4.42
N ARG A 106 -20.24 -0.12 3.26
CA ARG A 106 -19.23 -0.68 2.34
C ARG A 106 -17.82 -0.71 2.94
N LEU A 107 -17.44 0.28 3.74
CA LEU A 107 -16.12 0.38 4.38
C LEU A 107 -15.94 -0.58 5.57
N THR A 108 -16.99 -0.73 6.38
CA THR A 108 -16.95 -1.51 7.63
C THR A 108 -17.54 -2.91 7.48
N GLY A 109 -18.08 -3.22 6.30
CA GLY A 109 -18.73 -4.47 5.99
C GLY A 109 -17.75 -5.65 5.88
N PRO A 110 -18.25 -6.88 6.08
CA PRO A 110 -17.46 -8.08 5.80
C PRO A 110 -17.07 -8.12 4.32
N GLY A 111 -15.89 -8.64 4.03
CA GLY A 111 -15.43 -8.80 2.65
C GLY A 111 -14.73 -7.56 2.08
N THR A 112 -14.07 -6.75 2.91
CA THR A 112 -13.12 -5.72 2.48
C THR A 112 -11.68 -6.15 2.79
N ARG A 113 -10.73 -5.60 2.04
CA ARG A 113 -9.29 -5.65 2.32
C ARG A 113 -8.82 -4.23 2.60
N ARG A 114 -8.14 -4.07 3.72
CA ARG A 114 -7.60 -2.80 4.15
C ARG A 114 -6.09 -2.84 4.26
N LEU A 115 -5.47 -1.70 3.97
CA LEU A 115 -4.06 -1.44 4.17
C LEU A 115 -3.94 -0.10 4.88
N TRP A 116 -3.23 -0.05 6.00
CA TRP A 116 -3.07 1.18 6.80
C TRP A 116 -1.59 1.55 6.95
N ALA A 117 -1.28 2.84 6.85
CA ALA A 117 -0.01 3.42 7.26
C ALA A 117 -0.25 4.28 8.51
N VAL A 118 0.23 3.82 9.67
CA VAL A 118 -0.11 4.41 10.99
C VAL A 118 1.15 4.53 11.86
N PRO A 119 1.16 5.38 12.90
CA PRO A 119 2.27 5.40 13.86
C PRO A 119 2.53 4.01 14.45
N SER A 120 3.80 3.60 14.45
CA SER A 120 4.23 2.39 15.14
C SER A 120 3.84 2.46 16.62
N THR A 121 3.73 1.31 17.27
CA THR A 121 3.47 1.19 18.71
C THR A 121 4.48 1.92 19.60
N ASP A 122 5.70 2.18 19.11
CA ASP A 122 6.72 2.97 19.80
C ASP A 122 6.70 4.48 19.42
N GLY A 123 5.94 4.84 18.38
CA GLY A 123 5.79 6.21 17.88
C GLY A 123 7.02 6.79 17.19
N GLU A 124 8.11 6.02 17.00
CA GLU A 124 9.34 6.52 16.40
C GLU A 124 9.34 6.41 14.86
N VAL A 125 8.54 5.48 14.32
CA VAL A 125 8.36 5.23 12.89
C VAL A 125 6.88 4.96 12.57
N LEU A 126 6.56 4.73 11.31
CA LEU A 126 5.23 4.31 10.88
C LEU A 126 5.24 2.79 10.61
N GLY A 127 4.16 2.10 11.00
CA GLY A 127 3.89 0.71 10.63
C GLY A 127 2.98 0.62 9.39
N LEU A 128 3.15 -0.45 8.63
CA LEU A 128 2.23 -0.88 7.59
C LEU A 128 1.39 -2.04 8.13
N LEU A 129 0.07 -1.88 8.14
CA LEU A 129 -0.85 -2.85 8.72
C LEU A 129 -1.85 -3.39 7.71
N ASN A 130 -2.15 -4.67 7.83
CA ASN A 130 -3.36 -5.31 7.33
C ASN A 130 -4.27 -5.65 8.51
N PRO A 131 -5.23 -4.78 8.85
CA PRO A 131 -6.12 -5.02 10.01
C PRO A 131 -7.05 -6.24 9.83
N ASP A 132 -7.21 -6.74 8.59
CA ASP A 132 -8.13 -7.83 8.24
C ASP A 132 -7.56 -9.24 8.44
N GLY A 133 -6.34 -9.40 8.96
CA GLY A 133 -5.93 -10.74 9.37
C GLY A 133 -4.61 -10.78 10.12
N ASP A 134 -3.97 -11.95 10.11
CA ASP A 134 -2.83 -12.26 10.98
C ASP A 134 -1.59 -12.67 10.16
N PRO A 135 -0.39 -12.10 10.40
CA PRO A 135 -0.11 -10.96 11.28
C PRO A 135 -0.76 -9.67 10.75
N ARG A 136 -1.17 -8.81 11.70
CA ARG A 136 -1.74 -7.49 11.39
C ARG A 136 -0.67 -6.51 10.97
N ASP A 137 0.46 -6.51 11.66
CA ASP A 137 1.61 -5.68 11.33
C ASP A 137 2.45 -6.43 10.31
N ILE A 138 2.58 -5.87 9.10
CA ILE A 138 3.21 -6.56 7.98
C ILE A 138 4.53 -5.92 7.54
N ALA A 139 4.74 -4.65 7.85
CA ALA A 139 6.04 -4.01 7.67
C ALA A 139 6.22 -2.81 8.60
N GLU A 140 7.46 -2.38 8.75
CA GLU A 140 7.85 -1.15 9.43
C GLU A 140 8.57 -0.23 8.43
N PHE A 141 8.15 1.02 8.34
CA PHE A 141 8.80 2.01 7.48
C PHE A 141 10.15 2.44 8.06
N VAL A 142 11.14 2.64 7.20
CA VAL A 142 12.48 3.05 7.64
C VAL A 142 12.53 4.49 8.16
N SER A 143 11.55 5.31 7.77
CA SER A 143 11.39 6.70 8.20
C SER A 143 9.98 7.21 7.83
N VAL A 144 9.60 8.36 8.38
CA VAL A 144 8.38 9.08 7.97
C VAL A 144 8.45 9.49 6.49
N GLU A 145 9.60 9.95 6.01
CA GLU A 145 9.79 10.32 4.61
C GLU A 145 9.60 9.13 3.65
N ALA A 146 10.06 7.95 4.04
CA ALA A 146 9.86 6.72 3.28
C ALA A 146 8.39 6.30 3.22
N ALA A 147 7.67 6.47 4.33
CA ALA A 147 6.23 6.25 4.36
C ALA A 147 5.47 7.26 3.48
N ASP A 148 5.85 8.54 3.51
CA ASP A 148 5.28 9.57 2.65
C ASP A 148 5.53 9.26 1.16
N ALA A 149 6.71 8.79 0.80
CA ALA A 149 7.03 8.35 -0.56
C ALA A 149 6.17 7.15 -1.00
N PHE A 150 5.99 6.16 -0.11
CA PHE A 150 5.10 5.03 -0.34
C PHE A 150 3.63 5.47 -0.51
N ILE A 151 3.14 6.37 0.35
CA ILE A 151 1.80 6.94 0.27
C ILE A 151 1.62 7.67 -1.07
N ALA A 152 2.56 8.56 -1.43
CA ALA A 152 2.51 9.30 -2.68
C ALA A 152 2.54 8.38 -3.91
N PHE A 153 3.29 7.28 -3.83
CA PHE A 153 3.29 6.25 -4.86
C PHE A 153 1.93 5.56 -4.98
N LEU A 154 1.35 5.08 -3.87
CA LEU A 154 0.02 4.45 -3.88
C LEU A 154 -1.04 5.43 -4.38
N ASP A 155 -0.96 6.70 -3.98
CA ASP A 155 -1.86 7.75 -4.42
C ASP A 155 -1.78 8.02 -5.91
N ALA A 156 -0.57 8.09 -6.46
CA ALA A 156 -0.38 8.25 -7.89
C ALA A 156 -0.85 7.01 -8.66
N MET A 157 -0.63 5.82 -8.10
CA MET A 157 -1.03 4.57 -8.71
C MET A 157 -2.55 4.37 -8.71
N LEU A 158 -3.24 4.76 -7.64
CA LEU A 158 -4.69 4.57 -7.46
C LEU A 158 -5.51 5.77 -7.92
N GLY A 159 -4.97 6.98 -7.82
CA GLY A 159 -5.60 8.23 -8.21
C GLY A 159 -5.50 8.56 -9.70
N ASP A 160 -4.70 7.80 -10.46
CA ASP A 160 -4.65 7.94 -11.92
C ASP A 160 -5.94 7.43 -12.56
N ARG A 161 -6.81 8.36 -12.93
CA ARG A 161 -8.03 8.14 -13.74
C ARG A 161 -7.77 7.32 -15.03
N ALA A 162 -6.52 7.09 -15.44
CA ALA A 162 -6.17 6.35 -16.65
C ALA A 162 -6.29 4.81 -16.56
N TYR A 163 -6.50 4.18 -15.41
CA TYR A 163 -6.68 2.72 -15.35
C TYR A 163 -8.14 2.28 -15.58
N GLY A 164 -9.11 3.08 -15.13
CA GLY A 164 -10.54 2.84 -15.39
C GLY A 164 -10.99 3.16 -16.82
N GLU A 165 -10.34 4.13 -17.49
CA GLU A 165 -10.73 4.53 -18.85
C GLU A 165 -10.16 3.63 -19.96
N ARG A 166 -9.02 2.95 -19.73
CA ARG A 166 -8.38 2.08 -20.75
C ARG A 166 -9.08 0.74 -20.95
N GLN A 167 -9.84 0.22 -19.98
CA GLN A 167 -10.70 -0.94 -20.21
C GLN A 167 -12.08 -0.57 -20.78
N ALA A 168 -12.56 0.66 -20.56
CA ALA A 168 -13.84 1.14 -21.09
C ALA A 168 -13.77 1.50 -22.59
N ARG A 169 -12.60 1.87 -23.10
CA ARG A 169 -12.33 1.99 -24.54
C ARG A 169 -11.59 0.75 -25.00
N GLY A 170 -12.31 -0.20 -25.60
CA GLY A 170 -11.70 -1.39 -26.21
C GLY A 170 -10.71 -1.02 -27.32
N GLU A 171 -9.47 -0.74 -26.97
CA GLU A 171 -8.37 -0.51 -27.89
C GLU A 171 -7.29 -1.57 -27.58
N ARG A 172 -7.13 -2.47 -28.55
CA ARG A 172 -6.10 -3.51 -28.58
C ARG A 172 -4.75 -2.93 -28.98
#